data_AF-A0A957UP56-F1
#
_entry.id   AF-A0A957UP56-F1
#
_cell.length_a   1.000
_cell.length_b   1.000
_cell.length_c   1.000
_cell.angle_alpha   90.00
_cell.angle_beta   90.00
_cell.angle_gamma   90.00
#
_symmetry.space_group_name_H-M   'P 1'
#
loop_
_entity.id
_entity.type
_entity.pdbx_description
1 polymer ?
#
loop_
_entity_poly.entity_id
_entity_poly.type
_entity_poly.pdbx_seq_one_letter_code
_entity_poly.pdbx_strand_id
1 'polypeptide(L)'
;MMQKSIVKNTSILMGSQLTTWSLAFLLTIFMPRYLGAETVGKLHFANSIWAMLGVICTFGMDTLLVKEVARFPNNAFNLFTNSVFIRVVLFSVIFIAVFFIFQGLAYPDDTKIILYLVGISYIFNIIIGASAATFQGMETMGVFSVGVIVQRTIDTIIGIILLLLGYGIYGLVIVFALSSAVNLAIQLRSLNRLQRLTFRFDIQNSLRMLNSGIPYLMSNLFLVVYMQVDIVIISALV
;
A
#
# COMPACT_ATOMS: atom_id res chain seq x y z
N MET A 1 -23.39 -25.60 -1.12
CA MET A 1 -23.48 -24.12 -1.12
C MET A 1 -22.12 -23.41 -1.14
N MET A 2 -21.05 -23.94 -0.52
CA MET A 2 -19.70 -23.32 -0.53
C MET A 2 -19.10 -23.12 -1.94
N GLN A 3 -19.27 -24.06 -2.88
CA GLN A 3 -18.69 -23.91 -4.24
C GLN A 3 -19.26 -22.72 -5.03
N LYS A 4 -20.54 -22.36 -4.83
CA LYS A 4 -21.14 -21.21 -5.53
C LYS A 4 -20.64 -19.85 -5.00
N SER A 5 -20.25 -19.76 -3.73
CA SER A 5 -19.67 -18.51 -3.19
C SER A 5 -18.20 -18.35 -3.61
N ILE A 6 -17.43 -19.43 -3.68
CA ILE A 6 -16.02 -19.39 -4.12
C ILE A 6 -15.96 -18.93 -5.58
N VAL A 7 -16.72 -19.55 -6.50
CA VAL A 7 -16.72 -19.14 -7.92
C VAL A 7 -17.15 -17.69 -8.10
N LYS A 8 -18.15 -17.22 -7.33
CA LYS A 8 -18.59 -15.82 -7.37
C LYS A 8 -17.51 -14.87 -6.85
N ASN A 9 -16.85 -15.20 -5.74
CA ASN A 9 -15.80 -14.34 -5.18
C ASN A 9 -14.56 -14.31 -6.09
N THR A 10 -14.15 -15.47 -6.61
CA THR A 10 -13.04 -15.58 -7.56
C THR A 10 -13.32 -14.82 -8.85
N SER A 11 -14.52 -14.93 -9.44
CA SER A 11 -14.86 -14.18 -10.65
C SER A 11 -14.89 -12.66 -10.42
N ILE A 12 -15.41 -12.19 -9.28
CA ILE A 12 -15.34 -10.78 -8.89
C ILE A 12 -13.89 -10.33 -8.75
N LEU A 13 -13.04 -11.11 -8.09
CA LEU A 13 -11.62 -10.80 -7.93
C LEU A 13 -10.91 -10.73 -9.27
N MET A 14 -11.11 -11.71 -10.15
CA MET A 14 -10.51 -11.70 -11.49
C MET A 14 -10.96 -10.48 -12.30
N GLY A 15 -12.26 -10.16 -12.30
CA GLY A 15 -12.79 -8.97 -12.96
C GLY A 15 -12.21 -7.67 -12.38
N SER A 16 -12.06 -7.59 -11.06
CA SER A 16 -11.44 -6.43 -10.39
C SER A 16 -9.97 -6.27 -10.76
N GLN A 17 -9.23 -7.38 -10.87
CA GLN A 17 -7.81 -7.37 -11.18
C GLN A 17 -7.58 -6.93 -12.64
N LEU A 18 -8.37 -7.48 -13.57
CA LEU A 18 -8.34 -7.08 -14.98
C LEU A 18 -8.63 -5.58 -15.12
N THR A 19 -9.67 -5.09 -14.45
CA THR A 19 -10.01 -3.66 -14.45
C THR A 19 -8.86 -2.81 -13.91
N THR A 20 -8.29 -3.20 -12.78
CA THR A 20 -7.18 -2.48 -12.13
C THR A 20 -5.92 -2.48 -12.98
N TRP A 21 -5.63 -3.57 -13.69
CA TRP A 21 -4.49 -3.68 -14.62
C TRP A 21 -4.70 -2.86 -15.88
N SER A 22 -5.90 -2.90 -16.48
CA SER A 22 -6.21 -2.06 -17.65
C SER A 22 -6.08 -0.58 -17.31
N LEU A 23 -6.59 -0.15 -16.15
CA LEU A 23 -6.47 1.24 -15.68
C LEU A 23 -5.01 1.63 -15.39
N ALA A 24 -4.23 0.74 -14.78
CA ALA A 24 -2.81 0.97 -14.53
C ALA A 24 -2.02 1.09 -15.85
N PHE A 25 -2.31 0.21 -16.81
CA PHE A 25 -1.68 0.21 -18.12
C PHE A 25 -1.90 1.53 -18.87
N LEU A 26 -3.13 2.06 -18.83
CA LEU A 26 -3.43 3.38 -19.39
C LEU A 26 -2.54 4.47 -18.76
N LEU A 27 -2.46 4.50 -17.42
CA LEU A 27 -1.65 5.50 -16.73
C LEU A 27 -0.16 5.38 -17.10
N THR A 28 0.37 4.15 -17.16
CA THR A 28 1.76 3.87 -17.53
C THR A 28 2.11 4.34 -18.94
N ILE A 29 1.18 4.30 -19.90
CA ILE A 29 1.42 4.82 -21.26
C ILE A 29 1.41 6.35 -21.27
N PHE A 30 0.51 6.98 -20.51
CA PHE A 30 0.35 8.42 -20.53
C PHE A 30 1.47 9.14 -19.76
N MET A 31 1.90 8.60 -18.61
CA MET A 31 2.88 9.26 -17.75
C MET A 31 4.17 9.68 -18.46
N PRO A 32 4.90 8.81 -19.19
CA PRO A 32 6.14 9.21 -19.85
C PRO A 32 5.93 10.25 -20.94
N ARG A 33 4.76 10.26 -21.59
CA ARG A 33 4.45 11.20 -22.68
C ARG A 33 4.29 12.64 -22.19
N TYR A 34 3.78 12.83 -20.98
CA TYR A 34 3.53 14.17 -20.41
C TYR A 34 4.60 14.60 -19.40
N LEU A 35 5.21 13.65 -18.67
CA LEU A 35 6.20 13.95 -17.63
C LEU A 35 7.65 13.81 -18.10
N GLY A 36 7.88 13.09 -19.21
CA GLY A 36 9.21 12.68 -19.64
C GLY A 36 9.78 11.52 -18.82
N ALA A 37 10.82 10.87 -19.37
CA ALA A 37 11.44 9.69 -18.75
C ALA A 37 12.14 10.01 -17.42
N GLU A 38 12.76 11.18 -17.29
CA GLU A 38 13.49 11.58 -16.08
C GLU A 38 12.56 11.69 -14.86
N THR A 39 11.45 12.43 -15.01
CA THR A 39 10.46 12.64 -13.93
C THR A 39 9.76 11.34 -13.53
N VAL A 40 9.47 10.47 -14.51
CA VAL A 40 8.93 9.13 -14.25
C VAL A 40 9.95 8.26 -13.52
N GLY A 41 11.24 8.37 -13.86
CA GLY A 41 12.34 7.73 -13.13
C GLY A 41 12.39 8.15 -11.66
N LYS A 42 12.27 9.45 -11.35
CA LYS A 42 12.21 9.95 -9.96
C LYS A 42 11.05 9.35 -9.17
N LEU A 43 9.88 9.19 -9.80
CA LEU A 43 8.72 8.54 -9.18
C LEU A 43 8.92 7.05 -8.95
N HIS A 44 9.50 6.33 -9.91
CA HIS A 44 9.83 4.91 -9.73
C HIS A 44 10.86 4.72 -8.61
N PHE A 45 11.91 5.54 -8.58
CA PHE A 45 12.88 5.55 -7.49
C PHE A 45 12.20 5.73 -6.12
N ALA A 46 11.34 6.75 -5.98
CA ALA A 46 10.59 6.98 -4.75
C ALA A 46 9.74 5.76 -4.35
N ASN A 47 9.02 5.16 -5.30
CA ASN A 47 8.24 3.95 -5.05
C ASN A 47 9.11 2.76 -4.64
N SER A 48 10.28 2.57 -5.24
CA SER A 48 11.21 1.48 -4.90
C SER A 48 11.74 1.60 -3.47
N ILE A 49 12.15 2.81 -3.07
CA ILE A 49 12.57 3.08 -1.69
C ILE A 49 11.44 2.77 -0.71
N TRP A 50 10.22 3.28 -0.98
CA TRP A 50 9.08 2.99 -0.12
C TRP A 50 8.64 1.53 -0.14
N ALA A 51 8.79 0.82 -1.24
CA ALA A 51 8.53 -0.62 -1.32
C ALA A 51 9.49 -1.40 -0.40
N MET A 52 10.80 -1.13 -0.47
CA MET A 52 11.80 -1.74 0.41
C MET A 52 11.52 -1.44 1.89
N LEU A 53 11.32 -0.18 2.23
CA LEU A 53 11.02 0.25 3.59
C LEU A 53 9.67 -0.25 4.09
N GLY A 54 8.70 -0.39 3.18
CA GLY A 54 7.37 -0.89 3.46
C GLY A 54 7.37 -2.31 4.02
N VAL A 55 8.32 -3.16 3.63
CA VAL A 55 8.48 -4.49 4.22
C VAL A 55 8.79 -4.42 5.71
N ILE A 56 9.61 -3.43 6.10
CA ILE A 56 9.94 -3.17 7.50
C ILE A 56 8.71 -2.61 8.22
N CYS A 57 7.97 -1.69 7.59
CA CYS A 57 6.73 -1.13 8.13
C CYS A 57 5.67 -2.21 8.41
N THR A 58 5.50 -3.19 7.52
CA THR A 58 4.51 -4.27 7.71
C THR A 58 5.02 -5.41 8.56
N PHE A 59 6.33 -5.57 8.75
CA PHE A 59 6.97 -6.55 9.64
C PHE A 59 6.44 -7.99 9.46
N GLY A 60 6.10 -8.38 8.23
CA GLY A 60 5.51 -9.70 7.96
C GLY A 60 4.10 -9.91 8.52
N MET A 61 3.45 -8.86 9.02
CA MET A 61 2.11 -8.94 9.63
C MET A 61 1.01 -9.23 8.60
N ASP A 62 1.24 -9.03 7.31
CA ASP A 62 0.23 -9.33 6.27
C ASP A 62 -0.16 -10.82 6.29
N THR A 63 0.83 -11.72 6.24
CA THR A 63 0.59 -13.17 6.28
C THR A 63 0.11 -13.64 7.65
N LEU A 64 0.66 -13.05 8.73
CA LEU A 64 0.24 -13.37 10.10
C LEU A 64 -1.24 -13.03 10.32
N LEU A 65 -1.67 -11.82 9.91
CA LEU A 65 -3.05 -11.37 10.02
C LEU A 65 -4.00 -12.31 9.28
N VAL A 66 -3.68 -12.70 8.03
CA VAL A 66 -4.53 -13.64 7.28
C VAL A 66 -4.75 -14.93 8.08
N LYS A 67 -3.67 -15.51 8.63
CA LYS A 67 -3.73 -16.76 9.38
C LYS A 67 -4.50 -16.63 10.69
N GLU A 68 -4.24 -15.58 11.47
CA GLU A 68 -4.89 -15.40 12.76
C GLU A 68 -6.36 -15.00 12.64
N VAL A 69 -6.71 -14.16 11.65
CA VAL A 69 -8.09 -13.79 11.36
C VAL A 69 -8.89 -15.01 10.88
N ALA A 70 -8.31 -15.86 10.02
CA ALA A 70 -8.95 -17.10 9.60
C ALA A 70 -9.18 -18.08 10.77
N ARG A 71 -8.25 -18.11 11.74
CA ARG A 71 -8.35 -18.97 12.94
C ARG A 71 -9.33 -18.41 13.98
N PHE A 72 -9.36 -17.10 14.16
CA PHE A 72 -10.15 -16.41 15.19
C PHE A 72 -10.90 -15.20 14.58
N PRO A 73 -11.95 -15.44 13.76
CA PRO A 73 -12.65 -14.38 13.06
C PRO A 73 -13.36 -13.39 14.00
N ASN A 74 -13.71 -13.82 15.21
CA ASN A 74 -14.30 -12.94 16.24
C ASN A 74 -13.29 -11.94 16.82
N ASN A 75 -11.98 -12.20 16.70
CA ASN A 75 -10.92 -11.32 17.19
C ASN A 75 -10.27 -10.50 16.06
N ALA A 76 -10.79 -10.60 14.83
CA ALA A 76 -10.21 -9.98 13.64
C ALA A 76 -9.97 -8.47 13.81
N PHE A 77 -10.90 -7.79 14.47
CA PHE A 77 -10.81 -6.37 14.72
C PHE A 77 -9.64 -5.97 15.66
N ASN A 78 -9.42 -6.72 16.75
CA ASN A 78 -8.31 -6.44 17.66
C ASN A 78 -6.96 -6.70 16.97
N LEU A 79 -6.88 -7.77 16.17
CA LEU A 79 -5.71 -8.08 15.37
C LEU A 79 -5.41 -6.99 14.34
N PHE A 80 -6.43 -6.52 13.63
CA PHE A 80 -6.33 -5.39 12.70
C PHE A 80 -5.81 -4.13 13.39
N THR A 81 -6.43 -3.75 14.51
CA THR A 81 -6.08 -2.52 15.24
C THR A 81 -4.65 -2.55 15.78
N ASN A 82 -4.24 -3.68 16.37
CA ASN A 82 -2.86 -3.87 16.85
C ASN A 82 -1.85 -3.83 15.69
N SER A 83 -2.16 -4.47 14.56
CA SER A 83 -1.28 -4.40 13.38
C SER A 83 -1.19 -2.98 12.82
N VAL A 84 -2.30 -2.27 12.69
CA VAL A 84 -2.31 -0.87 12.23
C VAL A 84 -1.48 0.01 13.16
N PHE A 85 -1.61 -0.16 14.48
CA PHE A 85 -0.81 0.59 15.44
C PHE A 85 0.69 0.37 15.24
N ILE A 86 1.13 -0.89 15.18
CA ILE A 86 2.55 -1.23 14.92
C ILE A 86 3.01 -0.62 13.59
N ARG A 87 2.23 -0.80 12.52
CA ARG A 87 2.56 -0.27 11.19
C ARG A 87 2.73 1.25 11.19
N VAL A 88 1.84 1.99 11.87
CA VAL A 88 1.90 3.45 11.96
C VAL A 88 3.10 3.90 12.78
N VAL A 89 3.40 3.22 13.89
CA VAL A 89 4.59 3.52 14.71
C VAL A 89 5.88 3.28 13.91
N LEU A 90 6.02 2.10 13.30
CA LEU A 90 7.18 1.76 12.46
C LEU A 90 7.32 2.72 11.27
N PHE A 91 6.22 3.00 10.58
CA PHE A 91 6.21 3.96 9.49
C PHE A 91 6.64 5.36 9.94
N SER A 92 6.18 5.84 11.09
CA SER A 92 6.56 7.16 11.60
C SER A 92 8.06 7.24 11.86
N VAL A 93 8.63 6.22 12.50
CA VAL A 93 10.08 6.14 12.75
C VAL A 93 10.86 6.09 11.43
N ILE A 94 10.42 5.27 10.49
CA ILE A 94 11.06 5.11 9.18
C ILE A 94 10.96 6.40 8.36
N PHE A 95 9.80 7.06 8.34
CA PHE A 95 9.59 8.30 7.60
C PHE A 95 10.51 9.41 8.13
N ILE A 96 10.64 9.54 9.45
CA ILE A 96 11.57 10.48 10.08
C ILE A 96 13.02 10.13 9.72
N ALA A 97 13.40 8.86 9.76
CA ALA A 97 14.73 8.41 9.37
C ALA A 97 15.04 8.74 7.90
N VAL A 98 14.10 8.45 6.98
CA VAL A 98 14.22 8.80 5.55
C VAL A 98 14.39 10.31 5.37
N PHE A 99 13.62 11.11 6.09
CA PHE A 99 13.76 12.57 6.05
C PHE A 99 15.19 12.99 6.38
N PHE A 100 15.73 12.59 7.53
CA PHE A 100 17.10 12.97 7.94
C PHE A 100 18.19 12.39 7.03
N ILE A 101 18.06 11.15 6.58
CA ILE A 101 19.05 10.51 5.69
C ILE A 101 19.12 11.25 4.35
N PHE A 102 17.97 11.57 3.74
CA PHE A 102 17.95 12.25 2.45
C PHE A 102 18.32 13.73 2.52
N GLN A 103 18.25 14.36 3.70
CA GLN A 103 18.83 15.70 3.89
C GLN A 103 20.36 15.66 3.79
N GLY A 104 21.01 14.58 4.24
CA GLY A 104 22.46 14.39 4.14
C GLY A 104 22.96 13.92 2.78
N LEU A 105 22.07 13.47 1.88
CA LEU A 105 22.42 12.98 0.55
C LEU A 105 22.30 14.09 -0.51
N ALA A 106 23.25 14.09 -1.46
CA ALA A 106 23.33 15.05 -2.56
C ALA A 106 22.36 14.74 -3.72
N TYR A 107 21.09 14.43 -3.41
CA TYR A 107 20.03 14.29 -4.40
C TYR A 107 19.40 15.66 -4.74
N PRO A 108 18.89 15.86 -5.97
CA PRO A 108 18.11 17.05 -6.33
C PRO A 108 16.87 17.22 -5.44
N ASP A 109 16.53 18.46 -5.13
CA ASP A 109 15.40 18.80 -4.24
C ASP A 109 14.06 18.25 -4.78
N ASP A 110 13.86 18.28 -6.11
CA ASP A 110 12.66 17.72 -6.73
C ASP A 110 12.47 16.23 -6.42
N THR A 111 13.55 15.44 -6.47
CA THR A 111 13.51 14.01 -6.17
C THR A 111 13.16 13.78 -4.69
N LYS A 112 13.70 14.60 -3.78
CA LYS A 112 13.40 14.53 -2.34
C LYS A 112 11.92 14.84 -2.08
N ILE A 113 11.38 15.89 -2.71
CA ILE A 113 9.98 16.27 -2.56
C ILE A 113 9.05 15.14 -3.05
N ILE A 114 9.34 14.55 -4.21
CA ILE A 114 8.57 13.40 -4.73
C ILE A 114 8.64 12.23 -3.75
N LEU A 115 9.83 11.91 -3.21
CA LEU A 115 10.01 10.85 -2.23
C LEU A 115 9.13 11.07 -0.98
N TYR A 116 9.10 12.29 -0.44
CA TYR A 116 8.29 12.60 0.74
C TYR A 116 6.78 12.56 0.45
N LEU A 117 6.34 13.07 -0.70
CA LEU A 117 4.93 13.03 -1.10
C LEU A 117 4.42 11.60 -1.34
N VAL A 118 5.25 10.76 -1.97
CA VAL A 118 4.96 9.32 -2.11
C VAL A 118 4.87 8.66 -0.73
N GLY A 119 5.76 9.03 0.19
CA GLY A 119 5.73 8.55 1.57
C GLY A 119 4.44 8.87 2.30
N ILE A 120 3.91 10.08 2.15
CA ILE A 120 2.61 10.47 2.71
C ILE A 120 1.50 9.59 2.14
N SER A 121 1.55 9.22 0.86
CA SER A 121 0.58 8.27 0.28
C SER A 121 0.76 6.85 0.85
N TYR A 122 1.98 6.49 1.21
CA TYR A 122 2.34 5.16 1.67
C TYR A 122 1.73 4.81 3.03
N ILE A 123 1.53 5.78 3.92
CA ILE A 123 0.84 5.55 5.21
C ILE A 123 -0.58 5.02 5.02
N PHE A 124 -1.30 5.47 4.00
CA PHE A 124 -2.63 4.95 3.69
C PHE A 124 -2.53 3.52 3.18
N ASN A 125 -1.56 3.26 2.30
CA ASN A 125 -1.35 1.95 1.69
C ASN A 125 -0.99 0.86 2.71
N ILE A 126 -0.19 1.15 3.74
CA ILE A 126 0.12 0.16 4.79
C ILE A 126 -1.12 -0.23 5.62
N ILE A 127 -2.07 0.69 5.82
CA ILE A 127 -3.33 0.44 6.54
C ILE A 127 -4.33 -0.29 5.62
N ILE A 128 -4.38 0.09 4.34
CA ILE A 128 -5.13 -0.65 3.32
C ILE A 128 -4.63 -2.10 3.24
N GLY A 129 -3.31 -2.33 3.31
CA GLY A 129 -2.72 -3.67 3.36
C GLY A 129 -3.17 -4.48 4.57
N ALA A 130 -3.24 -3.87 5.75
CA ALA A 130 -3.80 -4.52 6.95
C ALA A 130 -5.27 -4.90 6.74
N SER A 131 -6.03 -4.02 6.09
CA SER A 131 -7.44 -4.27 5.76
C SER A 131 -7.56 -5.43 4.78
N ALA A 132 -6.71 -5.48 3.75
CA ALA A 132 -6.64 -6.56 2.78
C ALA A 132 -6.42 -7.91 3.46
N ALA A 133 -5.44 -7.99 4.36
CA ALA A 133 -5.13 -9.20 5.12
C ALA A 133 -6.32 -9.64 5.99
N THR A 134 -7.03 -8.69 6.61
CA THR A 134 -8.24 -8.98 7.40
C THR A 134 -9.38 -9.49 6.53
N PHE A 135 -9.71 -8.80 5.42
CA PHE A 135 -10.75 -9.26 4.48
C PHE A 135 -10.41 -10.63 3.87
N GLN A 136 -9.13 -10.90 3.61
CA GLN A 136 -8.65 -12.18 3.13
C GLN A 136 -8.86 -13.29 4.16
N GLY A 137 -8.48 -13.06 5.43
CA GLY A 137 -8.72 -14.02 6.51
C GLY A 137 -10.20 -14.28 6.77
N MET A 138 -11.08 -13.31 6.48
CA MET A 138 -12.54 -13.45 6.55
C MET A 138 -13.18 -14.00 5.26
N GLU A 139 -12.39 -14.35 4.24
CA GLU A 139 -12.87 -14.80 2.91
C GLU A 139 -13.80 -13.80 2.17
N THR A 140 -13.70 -12.50 2.49
CA THR A 140 -14.58 -11.43 1.97
C THR A 140 -13.86 -10.45 1.03
N MET A 141 -12.86 -10.92 0.29
CA MET A 141 -12.05 -10.10 -0.64
C MET A 141 -12.85 -9.34 -1.71
N GLY A 142 -14.06 -9.78 -2.07
CA GLY A 142 -14.95 -9.00 -2.95
C GLY A 142 -15.26 -7.59 -2.41
N VAL A 143 -15.31 -7.41 -1.09
CA VAL A 143 -15.50 -6.10 -0.45
C VAL A 143 -14.24 -5.24 -0.58
N PHE A 144 -13.07 -5.83 -0.34
CA PHE A 144 -11.78 -5.16 -0.50
C PHE A 144 -11.57 -4.65 -1.93
N SER A 145 -11.96 -5.46 -2.91
CA SER A 145 -11.81 -5.18 -4.34
C SER A 145 -12.52 -3.91 -4.79
N VAL A 146 -13.68 -3.57 -4.20
CA VAL A 146 -14.42 -2.34 -4.53
C VAL A 146 -13.58 -1.10 -4.24
N GLY A 147 -12.93 -1.04 -3.08
CA GLY A 147 -12.08 0.09 -2.71
C GLY A 147 -10.86 0.22 -3.63
N VAL A 148 -10.26 -0.90 -4.02
CA VAL A 148 -9.13 -0.92 -4.97
C VAL A 148 -9.54 -0.45 -6.36
N ILE A 149 -10.69 -0.90 -6.88
CA ILE A 149 -11.22 -0.43 -8.17
C ILE A 149 -11.47 1.07 -8.13
N VAL A 150 -12.10 1.58 -7.05
CA VAL A 150 -12.36 3.01 -6.90
C VAL A 150 -11.06 3.80 -6.86
N GLN A 151 -10.07 3.36 -6.07
CA GLN A 151 -8.75 3.98 -6.03
C GLN A 151 -8.14 4.06 -7.43
N ARG A 152 -8.10 2.93 -8.14
CA ARG A 152 -7.45 2.85 -9.45
C ARG A 152 -8.18 3.67 -10.50
N THR A 153 -9.50 3.74 -10.41
CA THR A 153 -10.32 4.57 -11.31
C THR A 153 -10.02 6.04 -11.09
N ILE A 154 -9.92 6.48 -9.82
CA ILE A 154 -9.55 7.85 -9.47
C ILE A 154 -8.12 8.16 -9.95
N ASP A 155 -7.16 7.27 -9.66
CA ASP A 155 -5.77 7.41 -10.09
C ASP A 155 -5.67 7.62 -11.61
N THR A 156 -6.35 6.79 -12.39
CA THR A 156 -6.27 6.84 -13.84
C THR A 156 -7.03 8.03 -14.42
N ILE A 157 -8.31 8.22 -14.05
CA ILE A 157 -9.13 9.27 -14.66
C ILE A 157 -8.64 10.65 -14.23
N ILE A 158 -8.52 10.90 -12.92
CA ILE A 158 -8.10 12.21 -12.41
C ILE A 158 -6.62 12.44 -12.71
N GLY A 159 -5.77 11.41 -12.59
CA GLY A 159 -4.35 11.51 -12.93
C GLY A 159 -4.13 11.91 -14.39
N ILE A 160 -4.84 11.30 -15.35
CA ILE A 160 -4.75 11.70 -16.76
C ILE A 160 -5.26 13.13 -16.97
N ILE A 161 -6.37 13.53 -16.35
CA ILE A 161 -6.88 14.90 -16.46
C ILE A 161 -5.85 15.92 -15.97
N LEU A 162 -5.24 15.70 -14.80
CA LEU A 162 -4.23 16.62 -14.27
C LEU A 162 -2.95 16.66 -15.12
N LEU A 163 -2.56 15.52 -15.70
CA LEU A 163 -1.45 15.47 -16.65
C LEU A 163 -1.74 16.31 -17.89
N LEU A 164 -2.96 16.22 -18.45
CA LEU A 164 -3.38 17.01 -19.60
C LEU A 164 -3.44 18.52 -19.31
N LEU A 165 -3.79 18.89 -18.08
CA LEU A 165 -3.82 20.27 -17.61
C LEU A 165 -2.42 20.82 -17.26
N GLY A 166 -1.37 20.01 -17.33
CA GLY A 166 0.01 20.44 -17.10
C GLY A 166 0.41 20.58 -15.62
N TYR A 167 -0.34 20.00 -14.67
CA TYR A 167 0.03 20.00 -13.25
C TYR A 167 1.26 19.12 -12.93
N GLY A 168 1.77 18.40 -13.91
CA GLY A 168 2.98 17.59 -13.80
C GLY A 168 2.89 16.48 -12.76
N ILE A 169 4.04 16.11 -12.20
CA ILE A 169 4.16 14.98 -11.26
C ILE A 169 3.49 15.27 -9.92
N TYR A 170 3.55 16.51 -9.44
CA TYR A 170 3.00 16.89 -8.14
C TYR A 170 1.49 16.68 -8.08
N GLY A 171 0.76 17.09 -9.12
CA GLY A 171 -0.68 16.81 -9.23
C GLY A 171 -0.99 15.32 -9.19
N LEU A 172 -0.17 14.51 -9.87
CA LEU A 172 -0.32 13.06 -9.93
C LEU A 172 -0.13 12.40 -8.55
N VAL A 173 0.92 12.77 -7.82
CA VAL A 173 1.19 12.21 -6.48
C VAL A 173 0.11 12.66 -5.47
N ILE A 174 -0.40 13.89 -5.58
CA ILE A 174 -1.51 14.36 -4.74
C ILE A 174 -2.77 13.52 -5.00
N VAL A 175 -3.08 13.23 -6.27
CA VAL A 175 -4.21 12.35 -6.61
C VAL A 175 -4.02 10.96 -6.02
N PHE A 176 -2.83 10.38 -6.08
CA PHE A 176 -2.54 9.09 -5.48
C PHE A 176 -2.73 9.09 -3.96
N ALA A 177 -2.35 10.17 -3.28
CA ALA A 177 -2.59 10.33 -1.84
C ALA A 177 -4.10 10.39 -1.54
N LEU A 178 -4.83 11.22 -2.29
CA LEU A 178 -6.27 11.40 -2.13
C LEU A 178 -7.06 10.12 -2.45
N SER A 179 -6.72 9.44 -3.54
CA SER A 179 -7.36 8.17 -3.92
C SER A 179 -7.11 7.08 -2.88
N SER A 180 -5.89 7.01 -2.33
CA SER A 180 -5.54 6.08 -1.26
C SER A 180 -6.33 6.41 0.02
N ALA A 181 -6.48 7.69 0.37
CA ALA A 181 -7.31 8.10 1.50
C ALA A 181 -8.79 7.72 1.30
N VAL A 182 -9.33 7.90 0.09
CA VAL A 182 -10.69 7.47 -0.28
C VAL A 182 -10.85 5.96 -0.15
N ASN A 183 -9.89 5.17 -0.67
CA ASN A 183 -9.90 3.72 -0.52
C ASN A 183 -9.90 3.33 0.95
N LEU A 184 -8.98 3.90 1.74
CA LEU A 184 -8.91 3.62 3.17
C LEU A 184 -10.25 3.92 3.87
N ALA A 185 -10.91 5.03 3.56
CA ALA A 185 -12.23 5.34 4.11
C ALA A 185 -13.28 4.29 3.74
N ILE A 186 -13.27 3.80 2.49
CA ILE A 186 -14.14 2.71 2.03
C ILE A 186 -13.84 1.42 2.81
N GLN A 187 -12.57 1.06 2.99
CA GLN A 187 -12.17 -0.15 3.72
C GLN A 187 -12.58 -0.09 5.18
N LEU A 188 -12.29 1.02 5.88
CA LEU A 188 -12.64 1.20 7.29
C LEU A 188 -14.16 1.18 7.49
N ARG A 189 -14.92 1.84 6.61
CA ARG A 189 -16.39 1.81 6.66
C ARG A 189 -16.93 0.40 6.43
N SER A 190 -16.34 -0.34 5.50
CA SER A 190 -16.75 -1.71 5.18
C SER A 190 -16.42 -2.66 6.32
N LEU A 191 -15.25 -2.50 6.95
CA LEU A 191 -14.85 -3.28 8.12
C LEU A 191 -15.79 -3.02 9.30
N ASN A 192 -16.14 -1.76 9.55
CA ASN A 192 -17.09 -1.37 10.61
C ASN A 192 -18.50 -1.95 10.41
N ARG A 193 -18.90 -2.18 9.15
CA ARG A 193 -20.18 -2.81 8.83
C ARG A 193 -20.19 -4.32 9.09
N LEU A 194 -19.06 -4.99 8.92
CA LEU A 194 -18.93 -6.44 9.16
C LEU A 194 -18.77 -6.75 10.66
N GLN A 195 -17.95 -5.97 11.36
CA GLN A 195 -17.78 -6.03 12.81
C GLN A 195 -17.60 -4.60 13.35
N ARG A 196 -18.32 -4.24 14.42
CA ARG A 196 -18.22 -2.90 15.01
C ARG A 196 -16.78 -2.62 15.43
N LEU A 197 -16.20 -1.52 14.94
CA LEU A 197 -14.82 -1.15 15.27
C LEU A 197 -14.76 -0.77 16.76
N THR A 198 -14.10 -1.57 17.59
CA THR A 198 -13.87 -1.26 19.01
C THR A 198 -12.39 -1.08 19.28
N PHE A 199 -11.82 0.08 18.97
CA PHE A 199 -10.38 0.37 19.14
C PHE A 199 -9.90 -0.01 20.55
N ARG A 200 -9.31 -1.20 20.67
CA ARG A 200 -8.74 -1.75 21.90
C ARG A 200 -7.31 -2.11 21.58
N PHE A 201 -6.41 -1.26 22.05
CA PHE A 201 -4.98 -1.45 21.89
C PHE A 201 -4.49 -2.37 23.00
N ASP A 202 -3.77 -3.42 22.60
CA ASP A 202 -3.10 -4.31 23.53
C ASP A 202 -1.63 -4.44 23.14
N ILE A 203 -0.78 -3.81 23.96
CA ILE A 203 0.67 -3.78 23.75
C ILE A 203 1.28 -5.18 23.79
N GLN A 204 0.74 -6.08 24.61
CA GLN A 204 1.26 -7.43 24.77
C GLN A 204 0.97 -8.26 23.52
N ASN A 205 -0.24 -8.15 22.98
CA ASN A 205 -0.59 -8.78 21.71
C ASN A 205 0.20 -8.18 20.55
N SER A 206 0.43 -6.87 20.56
CA SER A 206 1.25 -6.19 19.55
C SER A 206 2.70 -6.74 19.50
N LEU A 207 3.34 -6.91 20.66
CA LEU A 207 4.68 -7.49 20.73
C LEU A 207 4.73 -8.97 20.31
N ARG A 208 3.67 -9.74 20.62
CA ARG A 208 3.56 -11.14 20.16
C ARG A 208 3.45 -11.22 18.63
N MET A 209 2.71 -10.30 18.02
CA MET A 209 2.59 -10.22 16.56
C MET A 209 3.94 -9.91 15.90
N LEU A 210 4.74 -9.01 16.47
CA LEU A 210 6.10 -8.75 15.97
C LEU A 210 6.96 -10.03 16.00
N ASN A 211 7.02 -10.72 17.13
CA ASN A 211 7.80 -11.96 17.24
C ASN A 211 7.33 -13.06 16.27
N SER A 212 6.02 -13.18 16.07
CA SER A 212 5.44 -14.16 15.15
C SER A 212 5.57 -13.74 13.68
N GLY A 213 5.80 -12.46 13.41
CA GLY A 213 6.03 -11.87 12.09
C GLY A 213 7.44 -12.07 11.55
N ILE A 214 8.44 -12.30 12.41
CA ILE A 214 9.87 -12.38 12.04
C ILE A 214 10.14 -13.34 10.85
N PRO A 215 9.61 -14.58 10.83
CA PRO A 215 9.89 -15.49 9.71
C PRO A 215 9.36 -14.96 8.37
N TYR A 216 8.20 -14.30 8.40
CA TYR A 216 7.58 -13.71 7.21
C TYR A 216 8.29 -12.44 6.77
N LEU A 217 8.76 -11.63 7.74
CA LEU A 217 9.61 -10.48 7.46
C LEU A 217 10.86 -10.91 6.68
N MET A 218 11.57 -11.94 7.15
CA MET A 218 12.78 -12.42 6.47
C MET A 218 12.48 -12.85 5.04
N SER A 219 11.43 -13.64 4.83
CA SER A 219 11.00 -14.06 3.49
C SER A 219 10.66 -12.86 2.59
N ASN A 220 9.95 -11.86 3.10
CA ASN A 220 9.54 -10.69 2.33
C ASN A 220 10.71 -9.73 2.05
N LEU A 221 11.66 -9.61 2.97
CA LEU A 221 12.85 -8.78 2.79
C LEU A 221 13.68 -9.28 1.61
N PHE A 222 13.97 -10.58 1.54
CA PHE A 222 14.72 -11.14 0.41
C PHE A 222 14.01 -10.89 -0.92
N LEU A 223 12.69 -11.08 -0.97
CA LEU A 223 11.92 -10.92 -2.20
C LEU A 223 11.90 -9.46 -2.67
N VAL A 224 11.65 -8.51 -1.77
CA VAL A 224 11.56 -7.09 -2.16
C VAL A 224 12.92 -6.51 -2.49
N VAL A 225 13.98 -6.89 -1.78
CA VAL A 225 15.35 -6.52 -2.15
C VAL A 225 15.66 -7.05 -3.55
N TYR A 226 15.39 -8.32 -3.83
CA TYR A 226 15.58 -8.90 -5.16
C TYR A 226 14.82 -8.14 -6.26
N MET A 227 13.59 -7.69 -5.98
CA MET A 227 12.75 -6.99 -6.95
C MET A 227 13.07 -5.51 -7.17
N GLN A 228 13.78 -4.86 -6.25
CA GLN A 228 13.93 -3.40 -6.24
C GLN A 228 15.40 -2.94 -6.31
N VAL A 229 16.35 -3.84 -6.07
CA VAL A 229 17.79 -3.51 -6.05
C VAL A 229 18.28 -3.01 -7.41
N ASP A 230 17.73 -3.53 -8.50
CA ASP A 230 18.03 -3.07 -9.87
C ASP A 230 17.69 -1.60 -10.06
N ILE A 231 16.49 -1.15 -9.65
CA ILE A 231 16.07 0.25 -9.78
C ILE A 231 16.96 1.18 -8.94
N VAL A 232 17.32 0.76 -7.72
CA VAL A 232 18.17 1.57 -6.84
C VAL A 232 19.60 1.67 -7.38
N ILE A 233 20.17 0.58 -7.88
CA ILE A 233 21.52 0.60 -8.47
C ILE A 233 21.55 1.48 -9.72
N ILE A 234 20.56 1.34 -10.61
CA ILE A 234 20.46 2.16 -11.83
C ILE A 234 20.37 3.65 -11.47
N SER A 235 19.56 4.00 -10.46
CA SER A 235 19.42 5.38 -10.01
C SER A 235 20.70 5.95 -9.36
N ALA A 236 21.62 5.12 -8.89
CA ALA A 236 22.88 5.57 -8.31
C ALA A 236 24.01 5.75 -9.34
N LEU A 237 23.82 5.21 -10.56
CA LEU A 237 24.80 5.28 -11.65
C LEU A 237 24.57 6.46 -12.60
N VAL A 238 23.39 7.09 -12.54
CA VAL A 238 22.96 8.24 -13.37
C VAL A 238 22.93 9.49 -12.52
#